data_AF-A0A2R7JS63-F1
#
_entry.id   AF-A0A2R7JS63-F1
#
_cell.length_a   1.000
_cell.length_b   1.000
_cell.length_c   1.000
_cell.angle_alpha   90.00
_cell.angle_beta   90.00
_cell.angle_gamma   90.00
#
_symmetry.space_group_name_H-M   'P 1'
#
loop_
_entity.id
_entity.type
_entity.pdbx_description
1 polymer ?
#
loop_
_entity_poly.entity_id
_entity_poly.type
_entity_poly.pdbx_seq_one_letter_code
_entity_poly.pdbx_strand_id
1 'polypeptide(L)'
;MSFLQGPLTTIALCWRIERRDGVAIGLTDHDRDLLIDGLVHRAAPGMTPSAIKRGDGLDADTMDIAGALTSAAIGERDLLAGRWDGARVALFAVDWTGAEPGKVALGEGVIGAVETDGQAFTAELRGSAARLERPVVEATSPECRAELGDRRCGVAMAGRRRFARVVACVERVVTIDAVEPSANVYGAGLLRWIGGANSGLESAVSQSDGAAVTLRG
;
A
#
# COMPACT_ATOMS: atom_id res chain seq x y z
N MET A 1 -30.38 -9.86 4.64
CA MET A 1 -29.69 -10.02 3.33
C MET A 1 -30.58 -10.80 2.38
N SER A 2 -31.72 -10.20 2.04
CA SER A 2 -32.74 -10.76 1.14
C SER A 2 -32.27 -10.82 -0.32
N PHE A 3 -31.41 -9.88 -0.74
CA PHE A 3 -30.85 -9.82 -2.11
C PHE A 3 -29.99 -11.04 -2.50
N LEU A 4 -29.62 -11.89 -1.54
CA LEU A 4 -28.88 -13.14 -1.75
C LEU A 4 -29.78 -14.38 -1.84
N GLN A 5 -31.06 -14.27 -1.49
CA GLN A 5 -31.93 -15.44 -1.26
C GLN A 5 -32.90 -15.70 -2.42
N GLY A 6 -33.09 -14.71 -3.30
CA GLY A 6 -34.02 -14.80 -4.42
C GLY A 6 -33.47 -15.57 -5.64
N PRO A 7 -34.35 -16.06 -6.52
CA PRO A 7 -33.94 -16.67 -7.80
C PRO A 7 -33.32 -15.65 -8.76
N LEU A 8 -33.63 -14.36 -8.58
CA LEU A 8 -32.97 -13.23 -9.22
C LEU A 8 -32.27 -12.42 -8.13
N THR A 9 -30.96 -12.27 -8.26
CA THR A 9 -30.14 -11.51 -7.30
C THR A 9 -29.64 -10.24 -7.94
N THR A 10 -29.47 -9.21 -7.13
CA THR A 10 -29.00 -7.88 -7.52
C THR A 10 -27.63 -7.58 -6.92
N ILE A 11 -26.74 -8.57 -7.01
CA ILE A 11 -25.42 -8.52 -6.39
C ILE A 11 -24.46 -7.73 -7.27
N ALA A 12 -23.73 -6.78 -6.68
CA ALA A 12 -22.50 -6.24 -7.24
C ALA A 12 -21.33 -6.50 -6.30
N LEU A 13 -20.21 -6.92 -6.84
CA LEU A 13 -18.93 -6.98 -6.13
C LEU A 13 -18.29 -5.60 -6.13
N CYS A 14 -17.77 -5.25 -4.96
CA CYS A 14 -17.15 -3.96 -4.72
C CYS A 14 -15.82 -4.15 -3.98
N TRP A 15 -14.84 -3.36 -4.36
CA TRP A 15 -13.53 -3.31 -3.73
C TRP A 15 -13.30 -1.92 -3.17
N ARG A 16 -12.78 -1.87 -1.94
CA ARG A 16 -12.22 -0.67 -1.35
C ARG A 16 -10.74 -0.90 -1.12
N ILE A 17 -9.91 -0.05 -1.72
CA ILE A 17 -8.44 -0.13 -1.64
C ILE A 17 -7.96 1.14 -0.94
N GLU A 18 -7.26 0.97 0.17
CA GLU A 18 -6.81 2.06 1.04
C GLU A 18 -5.28 2.06 1.15
N ARG A 19 -4.67 3.12 0.62
CA ARG A 19 -3.24 3.38 0.76
C ARG A 19 -2.90 3.79 2.18
N ARG A 20 -1.63 3.59 2.54
CA ARG A 20 -1.08 3.98 3.85
C ARG A 20 -1.06 5.50 4.07
N ASP A 21 -1.13 6.29 2.99
CA ASP A 21 -1.20 7.75 3.02
C ASP A 21 -2.63 8.31 3.08
N GLY A 22 -3.64 7.45 3.25
CA GLY A 22 -5.03 7.85 3.43
C GLY A 22 -5.82 8.03 2.12
N VAL A 23 -5.18 7.85 0.96
CA VAL A 23 -5.90 7.79 -0.33
C VAL A 23 -6.69 6.49 -0.39
N ALA A 24 -7.99 6.58 -0.71
CA ALA A 24 -8.85 5.43 -0.92
C ALA A 24 -9.46 5.48 -2.33
N ILE A 25 -9.55 4.31 -2.97
CA ILE A 25 -10.27 4.13 -4.22
C ILE A 25 -11.32 3.03 -4.05
N GLY A 26 -12.47 3.23 -4.69
CA GLY A 26 -13.53 2.24 -4.78
C GLY A 26 -13.63 1.74 -6.21
N LEU A 27 -13.81 0.44 -6.39
CA LEU A 27 -14.05 -0.22 -7.68
C LEU A 27 -15.29 -1.11 -7.58
N THR A 28 -15.99 -1.32 -8.68
CA THR A 28 -17.11 -2.26 -8.76
C THR A 28 -17.08 -3.03 -10.08
N ASP A 29 -17.64 -4.25 -10.07
CA ASP A 29 -17.88 -5.07 -11.26
C ASP A 29 -19.20 -4.72 -11.97
N HIS A 30 -20.01 -3.84 -11.37
CA HIS A 30 -21.20 -3.31 -12.00
C HIS A 30 -20.83 -2.35 -13.14
N ASP A 31 -21.71 -2.23 -14.13
CA ASP A 31 -21.57 -1.29 -15.24
C ASP A 31 -21.81 0.20 -14.89
N ARG A 32 -22.07 0.52 -13.62
CA ARG A 32 -22.37 1.88 -13.15
C ARG A 32 -21.66 2.18 -11.84
N ASP A 33 -21.31 3.45 -11.64
CA ASP A 33 -20.70 3.89 -10.39
C ASP A 33 -21.69 3.74 -9.22
N LEU A 34 -21.20 3.22 -8.09
CA LEU A 34 -21.97 3.00 -6.87
C LEU A 34 -21.42 3.84 -5.72
N LEU A 35 -22.28 4.55 -4.98
CA LEU A 35 -21.89 5.28 -3.77
C LEU A 35 -22.11 4.40 -2.54
N ILE A 36 -21.04 3.99 -1.87
CA ILE A 36 -21.09 3.08 -0.73
C ILE A 36 -20.17 3.62 0.36
N ASP A 37 -20.70 3.76 1.58
CA ASP A 37 -19.97 4.31 2.74
C ASP A 37 -19.25 5.65 2.45
N GLY A 38 -19.89 6.52 1.66
CA GLY A 38 -19.34 7.82 1.27
C GLY A 38 -18.23 7.78 0.22
N LEU A 39 -17.90 6.61 -0.32
CA LEU A 39 -16.90 6.42 -1.37
C LEU A 39 -17.58 5.99 -2.69
N VAL A 40 -17.23 6.67 -3.78
CA VAL A 40 -17.66 6.27 -5.13
C VAL A 40 -16.82 5.08 -5.57
N HIS A 41 -17.50 3.96 -5.85
CA HIS A 41 -16.95 2.77 -6.46
C HIS A 41 -17.12 2.89 -7.96
N ARG A 42 -16.01 3.03 -8.70
CA ARG A 42 -16.01 3.28 -10.14
C ARG A 42 -16.22 1.98 -10.90
N ALA A 43 -17.08 2.02 -11.91
CA ALA A 43 -17.31 0.90 -12.84
C ALA A 43 -16.21 0.75 -13.89
N ALA A 44 -15.45 1.82 -14.17
CA ALA A 44 -14.44 1.83 -15.22
C ALA A 44 -13.09 2.45 -14.78
N PRO A 45 -11.95 1.82 -15.15
CA PRO A 45 -11.89 0.44 -15.64
C PRO A 45 -12.14 -0.48 -14.44
N GLY A 46 -13.22 -1.26 -14.53
CA GLY A 46 -13.69 -2.14 -13.48
C GLY A 46 -12.66 -3.21 -13.18
N MET A 47 -12.70 -3.74 -11.97
CA MET A 47 -11.78 -4.79 -11.54
C MET A 47 -12.31 -6.13 -12.05
N THR A 48 -11.49 -6.88 -12.78
CA THR A 48 -11.84 -8.25 -13.20
C THR A 48 -11.26 -9.23 -12.17
N PRO A 49 -12.09 -9.90 -11.34
CA PRO A 49 -11.60 -10.95 -10.45
C PRO A 49 -11.13 -12.15 -11.29
N SER A 50 -9.92 -12.66 -11.06
CA SER A 50 -9.46 -13.86 -11.78
C SER A 50 -9.82 -15.17 -11.05
N ALA A 51 -9.90 -15.15 -9.71
CA ALA A 51 -10.63 -16.11 -8.87
C ALA A 51 -10.43 -15.72 -7.38
N ILE A 52 -11.40 -16.04 -6.52
CA ILE A 52 -11.20 -16.09 -5.06
C ILE A 52 -11.13 -17.56 -4.67
N LYS A 53 -9.98 -18.03 -4.20
CA LYS A 53 -9.86 -19.36 -3.61
C LYS A 53 -9.89 -19.22 -2.08
N ARG A 54 -10.62 -20.11 -1.40
CA ARG A 54 -10.59 -20.26 0.06
C ARG A 54 -10.10 -21.67 0.36
N GLY A 55 -9.05 -21.79 1.18
CA GLY A 55 -8.58 -23.04 1.77
C GLY A 55 -9.03 -23.16 3.23
N ASP A 56 -8.94 -24.37 3.79
CA ASP A 56 -9.24 -24.70 5.19
C ASP A 56 -7.95 -25.07 5.99
N GLY A 57 -6.78 -24.56 5.59
CA GLY A 57 -5.45 -25.00 6.05
C GLY A 57 -4.63 -23.95 6.83
N LEU A 58 -3.72 -24.39 7.70
CA LEU A 58 -2.82 -23.46 8.44
C LEU A 58 -1.58 -23.02 7.63
N ASP A 59 -1.29 -23.66 6.50
CA ASP A 59 -0.44 -23.09 5.46
C ASP A 59 -1.17 -21.87 4.92
N ALA A 60 -0.54 -20.69 4.95
CA ALA A 60 -1.18 -19.40 4.75
C ALA A 60 -2.44 -19.53 3.90
N ASP A 61 -3.61 -19.55 4.56
CA ASP A 61 -4.90 -19.66 3.91
C ASP A 61 -4.98 -18.49 2.95
N THR A 62 -4.55 -18.75 1.73
CA THR A 62 -4.45 -17.76 0.71
C THR A 62 -5.85 -17.64 0.21
N MET A 63 -6.55 -16.67 0.79
CA MET A 63 -7.34 -15.80 -0.06
C MET A 63 -6.36 -15.08 -1.00
N ASP A 64 -5.73 -15.83 -1.90
CA ASP A 64 -5.06 -15.33 -3.08
C ASP A 64 -6.19 -14.82 -3.94
N ILE A 65 -6.55 -13.57 -3.70
CA ILE A 65 -7.32 -12.82 -4.70
C ILE A 65 -6.28 -12.50 -5.78
N ALA A 66 -6.03 -13.49 -6.64
CA ALA A 66 -5.34 -13.23 -7.88
C ALA A 66 -6.30 -12.38 -8.72
N GLY A 67 -5.89 -11.17 -9.03
CA GLY A 67 -6.67 -10.26 -9.84
C GLY A 67 -5.73 -9.27 -10.50
N ALA A 68 -5.86 -9.11 -11.81
CA ALA A 68 -5.29 -7.96 -12.48
C ALA A 68 -6.11 -6.75 -12.04
N LEU A 69 -5.59 -5.99 -11.09
CA LEU A 69 -6.08 -4.64 -10.83
C LEU A 69 -5.74 -3.84 -12.08
N THR A 70 -6.69 -3.64 -12.97
CA THR A 70 -6.48 -2.83 -14.18
C THR A 70 -7.32 -1.59 -14.03
N SER A 71 -6.90 -0.68 -13.15
CA SER A 71 -7.64 0.57 -12.93
C SER A 71 -6.81 1.78 -13.34
N ALA A 72 -7.39 2.67 -14.17
CA ALA A 72 -6.83 3.98 -14.47
C ALA A 72 -6.75 4.87 -13.20
N ALA A 73 -7.45 4.49 -12.13
CA ALA A 73 -7.33 5.13 -10.82
C ALA A 73 -6.00 4.81 -10.13
N ILE A 74 -5.33 3.73 -10.52
CA ILE A 74 -3.99 3.36 -10.07
C ILE A 74 -3.02 3.74 -11.18
N GLY A 75 -2.45 4.93 -11.08
CA GLY A 75 -1.48 5.41 -12.07
C GLY A 75 -0.15 4.67 -11.98
N GLU A 76 0.47 4.40 -13.14
CA GLU A 76 1.79 3.76 -13.28
C GLU A 76 2.85 4.44 -12.40
N ARG A 77 2.87 5.78 -12.37
CA ARG A 77 3.80 6.54 -11.53
C ARG A 77 3.66 6.20 -10.04
N ASP A 78 2.44 6.00 -9.56
CA ASP A 78 2.21 5.70 -8.15
C ASP A 78 2.55 4.25 -7.82
N LEU A 79 2.37 3.33 -8.78
CA LEU A 79 2.82 1.95 -8.68
C LEU A 79 4.35 1.86 -8.61
N LEU A 80 5.05 2.49 -9.55
CA LEU A 80 6.52 2.50 -9.59
C LEU A 80 7.13 3.16 -8.35
N ALA A 81 6.41 4.08 -7.73
CA ALA A 81 6.82 4.71 -6.47
C ALA A 81 6.46 3.88 -5.22
N GLY A 82 5.91 2.67 -5.37
CA GLY A 82 5.53 1.78 -4.27
C GLY A 82 4.39 2.30 -3.39
N ARG A 83 3.58 3.25 -3.89
CA ARG A 83 2.52 3.89 -3.06
C ARG A 83 1.39 2.94 -2.69
N TRP A 84 1.22 1.88 -3.47
CA TRP A 84 0.20 0.85 -3.25
C TRP A 84 0.71 -0.35 -2.45
N ASP A 85 2.01 -0.37 -2.10
CA ASP A 85 2.62 -1.47 -1.36
C ASP A 85 2.03 -1.56 0.05
N GLY A 86 1.44 -2.71 0.36
CA GLY A 86 0.74 -2.94 1.60
C GLY A 86 -0.51 -2.08 1.79
N ALA A 87 -1.11 -1.58 0.69
CA ALA A 87 -2.45 -1.02 0.71
C ALA A 87 -3.46 -2.10 1.12
N ARG A 88 -4.43 -1.74 1.94
CA ARG A 88 -5.46 -2.66 2.41
C ARG A 88 -6.57 -2.77 1.38
N VAL A 89 -7.00 -3.98 1.09
CA VAL A 89 -8.10 -4.28 0.16
C VAL A 89 -9.20 -4.98 0.92
N ALA A 90 -10.42 -4.45 0.80
CA ALA A 90 -11.62 -5.10 1.27
C ALA A 90 -12.52 -5.42 0.07
N LEU A 91 -12.93 -6.68 -0.04
CA LEU A 91 -13.89 -7.17 -1.04
C LEU A 91 -15.21 -7.51 -0.37
N PHE A 92 -16.29 -6.97 -0.91
CA PHE A 92 -17.63 -7.17 -0.38
C PHE A 92 -18.68 -7.17 -1.49
N ALA A 93 -19.83 -7.78 -1.21
CA ALA A 93 -21.00 -7.73 -2.08
C ALA A 93 -22.05 -6.76 -1.52
N VAL A 94 -22.74 -6.05 -2.41
CA VAL A 94 -23.88 -5.17 -2.10
C VAL A 94 -25.06 -5.47 -3.00
N ASP A 95 -26.26 -5.04 -2.58
CA ASP A 95 -27.40 -4.88 -3.46
C ASP A 95 -27.23 -3.60 -4.29
N TRP A 96 -26.94 -3.74 -5.58
CA TRP A 96 -26.69 -2.59 -6.45
C TRP A 96 -27.92 -1.71 -6.65
N THR A 97 -29.14 -2.23 -6.40
CA THR A 97 -30.37 -1.43 -6.50
C THR A 97 -30.49 -0.43 -5.36
N GLY A 98 -29.79 -0.67 -4.24
CA GLY A 98 -29.89 0.11 -3.02
C GLY A 98 -31.17 -0.14 -2.22
N ALA A 99 -31.97 -1.16 -2.56
CA ALA A 99 -33.20 -1.48 -1.85
C ALA A 99 -32.94 -2.03 -0.44
N GLU A 100 -31.86 -2.80 -0.28
CA GLU A 100 -31.39 -3.26 1.04
C GLU A 100 -30.06 -2.60 1.42
N PRO A 101 -30.01 -1.81 2.52
CA PRO A 101 -28.77 -1.24 3.00
C PRO A 101 -27.88 -2.33 3.62
N GLY A 102 -26.60 -2.31 3.29
CA GLY A 102 -25.59 -3.18 3.90
C GLY A 102 -24.63 -3.79 2.90
N LYS A 103 -23.58 -4.42 3.43
CA LYS A 103 -22.56 -5.12 2.65
C LYS A 103 -22.24 -6.47 3.26
N VAL A 104 -21.98 -7.44 2.41
CA VAL A 104 -21.53 -8.78 2.79
C VAL A 104 -20.02 -8.80 2.62
N ALA A 105 -19.26 -8.91 3.71
CA ALA A 105 -17.82 -9.06 3.60
C ALA A 105 -17.48 -10.41 2.96
N LEU A 106 -16.74 -10.38 1.85
CA LEU A 106 -16.29 -11.58 1.14
C LEU A 106 -14.81 -11.87 1.42
N GLY A 107 -14.04 -10.84 1.76
CA GLY A 107 -12.76 -10.98 2.42
C GLY A 107 -11.90 -9.74 2.34
N GLU A 108 -10.69 -9.85 2.86
CA GLU A 108 -9.75 -8.74 2.99
C GLU A 108 -8.32 -9.22 2.85
N GLY A 109 -7.45 -8.32 2.44
CA GLY A 109 -6.03 -8.58 2.30
C GLY A 109 -5.22 -7.31 2.17
N VAL A 110 -3.94 -7.47 1.88
CA VAL A 110 -3.02 -6.38 1.56
C VAL A 110 -2.39 -6.62 0.20
N ILE A 111 -2.20 -5.55 -0.56
CA ILE A 111 -1.41 -5.57 -1.79
C ILE A 111 0.04 -5.93 -1.40
N GLY A 112 0.54 -7.04 -1.95
CA GLY A 112 1.92 -7.47 -1.88
C GLY A 112 2.78 -6.72 -2.90
N ALA A 113 3.69 -7.44 -3.56
CA ALA A 113 4.42 -6.87 -4.69
C ALA A 113 3.45 -6.61 -5.85
N VAL A 114 3.63 -5.48 -6.53
CA VAL A 114 2.93 -5.17 -7.78
C VAL A 114 3.88 -5.40 -8.94
N GLU A 115 3.45 -6.23 -9.89
CA GLU A 115 4.12 -6.42 -11.17
C GLU A 115 3.36 -5.66 -12.26
N THR A 116 4.09 -5.11 -13.24
CA THR A 116 3.48 -4.43 -14.39
C THR A 116 4.14 -4.87 -15.69
N ASP A 117 3.35 -4.98 -16.75
CA ASP A 117 3.80 -5.23 -18.12
C ASP A 117 3.71 -3.97 -19.00
N GLY A 118 3.42 -2.80 -18.41
CA GLY A 118 3.28 -1.51 -19.09
C GLY A 118 1.88 -1.22 -19.64
N GLN A 119 0.95 -2.18 -19.65
CA GLN A 119 -0.47 -1.93 -19.99
C GLN A 119 -1.42 -2.31 -18.87
N ALA A 120 -1.05 -3.32 -18.08
CA ALA A 120 -1.76 -3.76 -16.91
C ALA A 120 -0.81 -3.85 -15.71
N PHE A 121 -1.39 -3.90 -14.52
CA PHE A 121 -0.66 -4.30 -13.34
C PHE A 121 -1.38 -5.47 -12.67
N THR A 122 -0.58 -6.37 -12.13
CA THR A 122 -1.06 -7.50 -11.35
C THR A 122 -0.49 -7.31 -9.95
N ALA A 123 -1.36 -7.36 -8.96
CA ALA A 123 -0.92 -7.34 -7.58
C ALA A 123 -1.37 -8.64 -6.91
N GLU A 124 -0.44 -9.25 -6.19
CA GLU A 124 -0.76 -10.34 -5.28
C GLU A 124 -1.50 -9.75 -4.07
N LEU A 125 -2.69 -10.28 -3.76
CA LEU A 125 -3.41 -9.93 -2.55
C LEU A 125 -3.16 -11.00 -1.50
N ARG A 126 -2.46 -10.60 -0.44
CA ARG A 126 -2.11 -11.47 0.67
C ARG A 126 -3.18 -11.39 1.73
N GLY A 127 -3.79 -12.55 2.05
CA GLY A 127 -4.80 -12.67 3.10
C GLY A 127 -4.25 -12.42 4.51
N SER A 128 -5.13 -12.43 5.50
CA SER A 128 -4.78 -12.21 6.92
C SER A 128 -3.72 -13.17 7.46
N ALA A 129 -3.65 -14.39 6.90
CA ALA A 129 -2.69 -15.43 7.28
C ALA A 129 -1.23 -15.08 6.91
N ALA A 130 -0.99 -14.17 5.97
CA ALA A 130 0.37 -13.71 5.65
C ALA A 130 1.10 -13.09 6.85
N ARG A 131 0.35 -12.64 7.87
CA ARG A 131 0.93 -12.18 9.14
C ARG A 131 1.57 -13.32 9.95
N LEU A 132 1.12 -14.56 9.75
CA LEU A 132 1.59 -15.76 10.44
C LEU A 132 2.88 -16.32 9.82
N GLU A 133 3.17 -15.99 8.57
CA GLU A 133 4.43 -16.37 7.88
C GLU A 133 5.64 -15.59 8.40
N ARG A 134 5.41 -14.49 9.13
CA ARG A 134 6.50 -13.69 9.69
C ARG A 134 7.23 -14.52 10.75
N PRO A 135 8.57 -14.54 10.77
CA PRO A 135 9.35 -15.19 11.81
C PRO A 135 8.85 -14.77 13.20
N VAL A 136 8.45 -15.75 14.01
CA VAL A 136 7.94 -15.54 15.37
C VAL A 136 9.08 -15.09 16.31
N VAL A 137 10.31 -15.43 15.95
CA VAL A 137 11.53 -15.07 16.68
C VAL A 137 12.44 -14.22 15.80
N GLU A 138 13.13 -13.27 16.41
CA GLU A 138 14.12 -12.44 15.74
C GLU A 138 15.34 -13.26 15.34
N ALA A 139 15.93 -12.95 14.18
CA ALA A 139 17.26 -13.44 13.84
C ALA A 139 18.29 -12.88 14.85
N THR A 140 19.19 -13.73 15.33
CA THR A 140 20.31 -13.31 16.16
C THR A 140 21.37 -12.67 15.27
N SER A 141 21.83 -11.46 15.66
CA SER A 141 22.88 -10.72 14.96
C SER A 141 23.75 -10.00 15.99
N PRO A 142 25.06 -9.83 15.74
CA PRO A 142 25.94 -8.99 16.57
C PRO A 142 25.61 -7.49 16.47
N GLU A 143 24.78 -7.08 15.49
CA GLU A 143 24.38 -5.68 15.28
C GLU A 143 23.10 -5.30 16.03
N CYS A 144 22.85 -3.99 16.15
CA CYS A 144 21.60 -3.48 16.69
C CYS A 144 20.43 -3.86 15.77
N ARG A 145 19.40 -4.50 16.33
CA ARG A 145 18.21 -4.97 15.59
C ARG A 145 16.99 -4.03 15.70
N ALA A 146 17.18 -2.92 16.41
CA ALA A 146 16.15 -1.91 16.60
C ALA A 146 16.21 -0.88 15.46
N GLU A 147 15.06 -0.38 15.05
CA GLU A 147 15.02 0.80 14.18
C GLU A 147 15.32 2.03 15.03
N LEU A 148 16.13 2.96 14.51
CA LEU A 148 16.52 4.16 15.24
C LEU A 148 15.28 4.96 15.70
N GLY A 149 15.12 5.09 17.01
CA GLY A 149 13.98 5.79 17.62
C GLY A 149 12.71 4.95 17.79
N ASP A 150 12.74 3.66 17.47
CA ASP A 150 11.68 2.73 17.85
C ASP A 150 11.68 2.49 19.38
N ARG A 151 10.66 1.78 19.86
CA ARG A 151 10.49 1.47 21.28
C ARG A 151 11.61 0.60 21.86
N ARG A 152 12.31 -0.21 21.05
CA ARG A 152 13.44 -1.04 21.48
C ARG A 152 14.74 -0.24 21.50
N CYS A 153 14.92 0.67 20.55
CA CYS A 153 16.05 1.57 20.46
C CYS A 153 16.03 2.58 21.62
N GLY A 154 14.87 3.16 21.92
CA GLY A 154 14.69 4.11 23.02
C GLY A 154 15.37 5.47 22.83
N VAL A 155 16.10 5.67 21.73
CA VAL A 155 16.77 6.95 21.43
C VAL A 155 15.72 8.02 21.11
N ALA A 156 15.75 9.12 21.87
CA ALA A 156 14.90 10.26 21.61
C ALA A 156 15.28 10.93 20.28
N MET A 157 14.35 10.90 19.31
CA MET A 157 14.54 11.49 17.98
C MET A 157 14.39 13.01 17.96
N ALA A 158 13.91 13.62 19.05
CA ALA A 158 13.97 15.07 19.22
C ALA A 158 15.42 15.55 19.11
N GLY A 159 15.67 16.55 18.27
CA GLY A 159 17.03 17.04 17.97
C GLY A 159 17.84 16.18 17.00
N ARG A 160 17.37 14.99 16.61
CA ARG A 160 18.00 14.08 15.62
C ARG A 160 17.25 14.00 14.29
N ARG A 161 16.21 14.81 14.14
CA ARG A 161 15.50 15.04 12.87
C ARG A 161 15.95 16.39 12.30
N ARG A 162 16.06 16.46 10.98
CA ARG A 162 16.34 17.70 10.26
C ARG A 162 15.32 17.86 9.15
N PHE A 163 14.78 19.06 9.05
CA PHE A 163 14.00 19.47 7.90
C PHE A 163 14.93 20.25 6.98
N ALA A 164 14.89 19.91 5.70
CA ALA A 164 15.63 20.61 4.66
C ALA A 164 14.76 20.66 3.40
N ARG A 165 14.96 21.68 2.58
CA ARG A 165 14.31 21.77 1.28
C ARG A 165 15.19 21.10 0.24
N VAL A 166 14.59 20.29 -0.61
CA VAL A 166 15.26 19.71 -1.77
C VAL A 166 15.44 20.79 -2.83
N VAL A 167 16.68 21.00 -3.26
CA VAL A 167 17.07 21.98 -4.28
C VAL A 167 17.23 21.31 -5.65
N ALA A 168 17.75 20.09 -5.67
CA ALA A 168 17.90 19.29 -6.88
C ALA A 168 17.76 17.80 -6.55
N CYS A 169 17.32 17.03 -7.54
CA CYS A 169 17.27 15.57 -7.47
C CYS A 169 17.75 15.02 -8.81
N VAL A 170 18.83 14.26 -8.80
CA VAL A 170 19.38 13.60 -9.98
C VAL A 170 19.55 12.13 -9.65
N GLU A 171 18.78 11.28 -10.33
CA GLU A 171 18.67 9.86 -10.03
C GLU A 171 18.40 9.60 -8.54
N ARG A 172 19.39 9.11 -7.80
CA ARG A 172 19.31 8.76 -6.38
C ARG A 172 19.98 9.78 -5.46
N VAL A 173 20.50 10.87 -6.01
CA VAL A 173 21.17 11.91 -5.25
C VAL A 173 20.23 13.10 -5.07
N VAL A 174 19.88 13.37 -3.83
CA VAL A 174 19.08 14.51 -3.41
C VAL A 174 20.02 15.58 -2.87
N THR A 175 20.01 16.76 -3.49
CA THR A 175 20.72 17.93 -2.97
C THR A 175 19.77 18.75 -2.10
N ILE A 176 20.14 18.97 -0.85
CA ILE A 176 19.36 19.75 0.11
C ILE A 176 19.96 21.14 0.33
N ASP A 177 19.19 22.09 0.87
CA ASP A 177 19.64 23.46 1.14
C ASP A 177 20.46 23.61 2.44
N ALA A 178 21.07 22.53 2.91
CA ALA A 178 21.89 22.51 4.11
C ALA A 178 23.08 21.55 3.93
N VAL A 179 24.21 21.92 4.52
CA VAL A 179 25.37 21.02 4.63
C VAL A 179 25.20 20.16 5.88
N GLU A 180 25.60 18.89 5.79
CA GLU A 180 25.59 17.98 6.92
C GLU A 180 26.40 18.54 8.12
N PRO A 181 25.86 18.49 9.35
CA PRO A 181 26.56 18.97 10.55
C PRO A 181 27.89 18.25 10.86
N SER A 182 28.00 17.00 10.44
CA SER A 182 29.21 16.19 10.54
C SER A 182 29.20 15.17 9.41
N ALA A 183 30.39 14.70 9.03
CA ALA A 183 30.57 13.76 7.92
C ALA A 183 29.59 12.57 8.02
N ASN A 184 28.84 12.35 6.94
CA ASN A 184 27.91 11.24 6.77
C ASN A 184 26.85 11.06 7.89
N VAL A 185 26.42 12.15 8.54
CA VAL A 185 25.51 12.05 9.70
C VAL A 185 24.11 11.53 9.35
N TYR A 186 23.72 11.58 8.08
CA TYR A 186 22.43 11.06 7.61
C TYR A 186 22.52 9.64 7.05
N GLY A 187 23.73 9.06 6.95
CA GLY A 187 23.93 7.70 6.46
C GLY A 187 23.15 6.66 7.27
N ALA A 188 22.62 5.64 6.59
CA ALA A 188 21.68 4.65 7.13
C ALA A 188 20.40 5.23 7.78
N GLY A 189 20.16 6.53 7.62
CA GLY A 189 18.96 7.20 8.08
C GLY A 189 17.77 7.02 7.14
N LEU A 190 16.71 7.75 7.44
CA LEU A 190 15.46 7.74 6.68
C LEU A 190 15.10 9.17 6.27
N LEU A 191 14.85 9.35 4.98
CA LEU A 191 14.29 10.56 4.41
C LEU A 191 12.78 10.40 4.28
N ARG A 192 12.01 11.33 4.84
CA ARG A 192 10.55 11.41 4.65
C ARG A 192 10.19 12.59 3.76
N TRP A 193 9.45 12.32 2.70
CA TRP A 193 9.02 13.34 1.75
C TRP A 193 7.74 14.05 2.24
N ILE A 194 7.80 15.37 2.38
CA ILE A 194 6.68 16.19 2.90
C ILE A 194 5.86 16.82 1.78
N GLY A 195 6.46 17.04 0.60
CA GLY A 195 5.81 17.70 -0.53
C GLY A 195 6.33 17.18 -1.87
N GLY A 196 5.81 17.75 -2.96
CA GLY A 196 6.14 17.31 -4.31
C GLY A 196 5.57 15.93 -4.65
N ALA A 197 6.06 15.34 -5.75
CA ALA A 197 5.54 14.08 -6.28
C ALA A 197 5.74 12.87 -5.34
N ASN A 198 6.73 12.92 -4.46
CA ASN A 198 7.04 11.84 -3.51
C ASN A 198 6.36 12.01 -2.14
N SER A 199 5.54 13.05 -1.95
CA SER A 199 4.92 13.35 -0.67
C SER A 199 4.28 12.11 -0.01
N GLY A 200 4.60 11.89 1.27
CA GLY A 200 4.13 10.74 2.05
C GLY A 200 4.97 9.47 1.93
N LEU A 201 5.96 9.43 1.03
CA LEU A 201 6.89 8.32 0.91
C LEU A 201 8.09 8.47 1.85
N GLU A 202 8.78 7.36 2.05
CA GLU A 202 10.04 7.29 2.79
C GLU A 202 11.12 6.66 1.90
N SER A 203 12.36 7.11 2.07
CA SER A 203 13.51 6.59 1.33
C SER A 203 14.69 6.40 2.28
N ALA A 204 15.26 5.21 2.31
CA ALA A 204 16.45 4.96 3.11
C ALA A 204 17.65 5.70 2.52
N VAL A 205 18.50 6.26 3.38
CA VAL A 205 19.72 6.98 2.98
C VAL A 205 20.89 6.01 3.05
N SER A 206 21.66 5.88 1.97
CA SER A 206 22.90 5.10 1.98
C SER A 206 24.03 5.91 2.61
N GLN A 207 24.19 7.17 2.19
CA GLN A 207 25.22 8.08 2.69
C GLN A 207 24.83 9.55 2.48
N SER A 208 25.47 10.44 3.22
CA SER A 208 25.50 11.88 2.96
C SER A 208 26.93 12.38 2.81
N ASP A 209 27.10 13.40 1.96
CA ASP A 209 28.36 14.12 1.75
C ASP A 209 28.05 15.59 1.46
N GLY A 210 28.43 16.46 2.39
CA GLY A 210 28.12 17.88 2.30
C GLY A 210 26.60 18.13 2.24
N ALA A 211 26.12 18.65 1.11
CA ALA A 211 24.69 18.90 0.86
C ALA A 211 23.99 17.77 0.06
N ALA A 212 24.73 16.73 -0.33
CA ALA A 212 24.21 15.60 -1.09
C ALA A 212 23.79 14.45 -0.16
N VAL A 213 22.62 13.88 -0.44
CA VAL A 213 22.07 12.72 0.25
C VAL A 213 21.78 11.64 -0.80
N THR A 214 22.48 10.52 -0.72
CA THR A 214 22.29 9.40 -1.65
C THR A 214 21.29 8.42 -1.08
N LEU A 215 20.27 8.07 -1.86
CA LEU A 215 19.21 7.14 -1.47
C LEU A 215 19.61 5.70 -1.76
N ARG A 216 19.13 4.77 -0.92
CA ARG A 216 19.07 3.34 -1.22
C ARG A 216 17.91 3.10 -2.21
N GLY A 217 17.99 2.05 -3.03
CA GLY A 217 16.96 1.71 -4.02
C GLY A 217 16.56 0.28 -3.85
#